data_AF-A0A851V1I5-F1
#
_entry.id   AF-A0A851V1I5-F1
#
_cell.length_a   1.000
_cell.length_b   1.000
_cell.length_c   1.000
_cell.angle_alpha   90.00
_cell.angle_beta   90.00
_cell.angle_gamma   90.00
#
_symmetry.space_group_name_H-M   'P 1'
#
loop_
_entity.id
_entity.type
_entity.pdbx_description
1 polymer ?
#
loop_
_entity_poly.entity_id
_entity_poly.type
_entity_poly.pdbx_seq_one_letter_code
_entity_poly.pdbx_strand_id
1 'polypeptide(L)'
;STGTFVADHCSASHSKGKCDPCKEEKGFTPYANGLEGCVPCRQCNEDQITLRPCTLTQDAECQCKQGYSCADEGCEICERNSQ
;
A
#
# COMPACT_ATOMS: atom_id res chain seq x y z
N SER A 1 -4.02 -11.17 10.46
CA SER A 1 -2.55 -11.28 10.24
C SER A 1 -2.10 -10.11 9.36
N THR A 2 -0.84 -10.04 8.94
CA THR A 2 -0.42 -9.15 7.85
C THR A 2 -1.02 -9.63 6.53
N GLY A 3 -1.15 -8.74 5.55
CA GLY A 3 -1.71 -9.04 4.23
C GLY A 3 -3.13 -9.58 4.23
N THR A 4 -3.89 -9.26 5.28
CA THR A 4 -5.29 -9.66 5.43
C THR A 4 -6.13 -8.50 5.95
N PHE A 5 -7.44 -8.61 5.75
CA PHE A 5 -8.48 -7.75 6.32
C PHE A 5 -9.58 -8.62 6.95
N VAL A 6 -10.43 -8.05 7.79
CA VAL A 6 -11.57 -8.72 8.41
C VAL A 6 -12.69 -8.89 7.37
N ALA A 7 -12.97 -10.14 7.01
CA ALA A 7 -14.08 -10.49 6.13
C ALA A 7 -15.37 -10.69 6.93
N ASP A 8 -15.28 -11.35 8.09
CA ASP A 8 -16.40 -11.57 9.00
C ASP A 8 -15.98 -11.30 10.44
N HIS A 9 -16.74 -10.47 11.14
CA HIS A 9 -16.52 -10.22 12.57
C HIS A 9 -16.95 -11.41 13.43
N CYS A 10 -16.36 -11.54 14.62
CA CYS A 10 -16.88 -12.47 15.61
C CYS A 10 -18.28 -12.03 16.08
N SER A 11 -19.19 -12.98 16.25
CA SER A 11 -20.60 -12.70 16.56
C SER A 11 -21.02 -13.13 17.97
N ALA A 12 -20.19 -13.92 18.64
CA ALA A 12 -20.42 -14.39 20.00
C ALA A 12 -19.10 -14.58 20.77
N SER A 13 -19.20 -14.64 22.10
CA SER A 13 -18.06 -14.98 22.96
C SER A 13 -17.40 -16.29 22.50
N HIS A 14 -16.07 -16.30 22.41
CA HIS A 14 -15.26 -17.42 21.93
C HIS A 14 -15.43 -17.82 20.45
N SER A 15 -16.25 -17.10 19.66
CA SER A 15 -16.29 -17.29 18.20
C SER A 15 -15.04 -16.67 17.54
N LYS A 16 -14.59 -17.28 16.44
CA LYS A 16 -13.50 -16.74 15.61
C LYS A 16 -14.09 -15.94 14.46
N GLY A 17 -13.61 -14.71 14.29
CA GLY A 17 -13.83 -13.97 13.06
C GLY A 17 -13.04 -14.59 11.89
N LYS A 18 -13.36 -14.17 10.68
CA LYS A 18 -12.69 -14.57 9.44
C LYS A 18 -11.87 -13.40 8.90
N CYS A 19 -10.63 -13.68 8.53
CA CYS A 19 -9.80 -12.76 7.77
C CYS A 19 -9.57 -13.32 6.36
N ASP A 20 -9.74 -12.48 5.35
CA ASP A 20 -9.42 -12.82 3.96
C ASP A 20 -8.15 -12.07 3.52
N PRO A 21 -7.39 -12.64 2.57
CA PRO A 21 -6.17 -12.00 2.07
C PRO A 21 -6.49 -10.73 1.29
N CYS A 22 -5.55 -9.78 1.33
CA CYS A 22 -5.56 -8.66 0.41
C CYS A 22 -5.44 -9.14 -1.04
N LYS A 23 -5.82 -8.27 -1.98
CA LYS A 23 -5.67 -8.56 -3.41
C LYS A 23 -4.34 -8.04 -3.91
N GLU A 24 -3.55 -8.92 -4.53
CA GLU A 24 -2.25 -8.59 -5.13
C GLU A 24 -2.33 -7.34 -5.99
N GLU A 25 -1.31 -6.49 -5.86
CA GLU A 25 -1.15 -5.19 -6.54
C GLU A 25 -2.27 -4.16 -6.28
N LYS A 26 -3.29 -4.49 -5.47
CA LYS A 26 -4.43 -3.61 -5.19
C LYS A 26 -4.48 -3.10 -3.76
N GLY A 27 -4.07 -3.92 -2.80
CA GLY A 27 -3.96 -3.45 -1.44
C GLY A 27 -3.05 -4.31 -0.57
N PHE A 28 -2.68 -3.73 0.57
CA PHE A 28 -1.74 -4.30 1.51
C PHE A 28 -2.14 -4.01 2.95
N THR A 29 -1.61 -4.80 3.89
CA THR A 29 -1.58 -4.46 5.31
C THR A 29 -0.24 -4.88 5.92
N PRO A 30 0.59 -3.94 6.41
CA PRO A 30 1.95 -4.25 6.84
C PRO A 30 2.01 -4.94 8.20
N TYR A 31 0.96 -4.78 9.00
CA TYR A 31 0.87 -5.30 10.36
C TYR A 31 -0.45 -6.04 10.58
N ALA A 32 -0.51 -6.84 11.64
CA ALA A 32 -1.78 -7.41 12.10
C ALA A 32 -2.76 -6.27 12.41
N ASN A 33 -3.97 -6.38 11.88
CA ASN A 33 -4.95 -5.30 11.89
C ASN A 33 -6.38 -5.86 12.03
N GLY A 34 -7.35 -4.96 12.23
CA GLY A 34 -8.79 -5.25 12.26
C GLY A 34 -9.57 -4.42 11.23
N LEU A 35 -8.95 -4.06 10.10
CA LEU A 35 -9.59 -3.26 9.05
C LEU A 35 -10.59 -4.13 8.28
N GLU A 36 -11.70 -3.54 7.82
CA GLU A 36 -12.68 -4.22 6.96
C GLU A 36 -12.27 -4.25 5.47
N GLY A 37 -11.13 -3.65 5.15
CA GLY A 37 -10.53 -3.67 3.83
C GLY A 37 -9.03 -3.36 3.91
N CYS A 38 -8.30 -3.76 2.88
CA CYS A 38 -6.86 -3.47 2.81
C CYS A 38 -6.60 -2.01 2.44
N VAL A 39 -5.41 -1.51 2.82
CA VAL A 39 -4.95 -0.19 2.39
C VAL A 39 -4.68 -0.26 0.89
N PRO A 40 -5.26 0.63 0.05
CA PRO A 40 -4.97 0.64 -1.37
C PRO A 40 -3.48 0.82 -1.64
N CYS A 41 -2.95 0.07 -2.59
CA CYS A 41 -1.57 0.25 -3.03
C CYS A 41 -1.40 1.63 -3.68
N ARG A 42 -0.29 2.30 -3.38
CA ARG A 42 0.16 3.46 -4.14
C ARG A 42 0.42 3.07 -5.60
N GLN A 43 0.06 3.97 -6.51
CA GLN A 43 0.44 3.89 -7.92
C GLN A 43 1.50 4.94 -8.20
N CYS A 44 2.58 4.55 -8.88
CA CYS A 44 3.61 5.50 -9.30
C CYS A 44 3.11 6.29 -10.51
N ASN A 45 3.27 7.61 -10.46
CA ASN A 45 2.84 8.52 -11.52
C ASN A 45 3.72 8.41 -12.78
N GLU A 46 3.29 9.04 -13.88
CA GLU A 46 4.02 9.01 -15.16
C GLU A 46 5.42 9.62 -15.10
N ASP A 47 5.70 10.50 -14.14
CA ASP A 47 7.00 11.12 -13.87
C ASP A 47 7.83 10.34 -12.84
N GLN A 48 7.35 9.17 -12.42
CA GLN A 48 8.01 8.29 -11.45
C GLN A 48 8.38 6.92 -12.06
N ILE A 49 9.32 6.25 -11.41
CA ILE A 49 9.61 4.83 -11.59
C ILE A 49 9.19 4.05 -10.36
N THR A 50 8.71 2.83 -10.55
CA THR A 50 8.48 1.88 -9.46
C THR A 50 9.81 1.27 -9.04
N LEU A 51 10.25 1.57 -7.82
CA LEU A 51 11.43 0.94 -7.22
C LEU A 51 11.10 -0.43 -6.65
N ARG A 52 9.96 -0.52 -5.94
CA ARG A 52 9.44 -1.78 -5.41
C ARG A 52 7.94 -1.88 -5.70
N PRO A 53 7.45 -3.00 -6.24
CA PRO A 53 6.02 -3.20 -6.44
C PRO A 53 5.30 -3.35 -5.09
N CYS A 54 4.01 -3.04 -5.09
CA CYS A 54 3.14 -3.34 -3.96
C CYS A 54 3.01 -4.85 -3.79
N THR A 55 2.99 -5.32 -2.55
CA THR A 55 2.72 -6.72 -2.17
C THR A 55 1.63 -6.74 -1.12
N LEU A 56 1.13 -7.92 -0.74
CA LEU A 56 0.10 -8.00 0.32
C LEU A 56 0.54 -7.36 1.65
N THR A 57 1.83 -7.22 1.92
CA THR A 57 2.34 -6.71 3.20
C THR A 57 3.12 -5.40 3.10
N GLN A 58 3.34 -4.87 1.91
CA GLN A 58 4.16 -3.67 1.70
C GLN A 58 3.57 -2.83 0.59
N ASP A 59 3.58 -1.51 0.77
CA ASP A 59 3.21 -0.58 -0.30
C ASP A 59 4.26 -0.58 -1.43
N ALA A 60 3.85 -0.04 -2.57
CA ALA A 60 4.76 0.31 -3.65
C ALA A 60 5.69 1.46 -3.21
N GLU A 61 6.95 1.39 -3.62
CA GLU A 61 7.91 2.48 -3.47
C GLU A 61 8.16 3.12 -4.84
N CYS A 62 7.98 4.44 -4.92
CA CYS A 62 8.13 5.22 -6.15
C CYS A 62 9.27 6.23 -6.01
N GLN A 63 9.93 6.54 -7.12
CA GLN A 63 10.98 7.56 -7.18
C GLN A 63 10.79 8.42 -8.42
N CYS A 64 11.06 9.73 -8.32
CA CYS A 64 11.10 10.60 -9.50
C CYS A 64 12.07 10.09 -10.56
N LYS A 65 11.67 10.20 -11.82
CA LYS A 65 12.52 9.95 -12.99
C LYS A 65 13.69 10.95 -13.02
N GLN A 66 14.73 10.60 -13.76
CA GLN A 66 15.84 11.52 -14.02
C GLN A 66 15.34 12.84 -14.62
N GLY A 67 15.86 13.96 -14.11
CA GLY A 67 15.41 15.30 -14.49
C GLY A 67 14.25 15.84 -13.64
N TYR A 68 13.80 15.08 -12.65
CA TYR A 68 12.82 15.50 -11.66
C TYR A 68 13.38 15.31 -10.24
N SER A 69 12.84 16.05 -9.27
CA SER A 69 13.13 15.94 -7.85
C SER A 69 11.86 16.15 -7.03
N CYS A 70 11.88 15.73 -5.77
CA CYS A 70 10.78 15.92 -4.83
C CYS A 70 11.37 16.37 -3.48
N ALA A 71 10.64 17.22 -2.77
CA ALA A 71 11.04 17.68 -1.44
C ALA A 71 10.52 16.77 -0.31
N ASP A 72 9.44 16.03 -0.58
CA ASP A 72 8.76 15.21 0.43
C ASP A 72 9.33 13.80 0.51
N GLU A 73 9.35 13.22 1.71
CA GLU A 73 9.84 11.84 1.95
C GLU A 73 9.05 10.78 1.17
N GLY A 74 7.76 11.03 0.91
CA GLY A 74 6.93 10.17 0.06
C GLY A 74 7.10 10.44 -1.43
N CYS A 75 7.71 11.55 -1.82
CA CYS A 75 7.92 11.89 -3.23
C CYS A 75 6.61 11.79 -4.05
N GLU A 76 5.48 12.25 -3.50
CA GLU A 76 4.16 12.12 -4.14
C GLU A 76 4.06 12.97 -5.41
N ILE A 77 4.75 14.13 -5.42
CA ILE A 77 4.84 15.07 -6.52
C ILE A 77 6.29 15.19 -6.96
N CYS A 78 6.54 15.10 -8.26
CA CYS A 78 7.86 15.27 -8.87
C CYS A 78 7.92 16.61 -9.61
N GLU A 79 8.80 17.50 -9.17
CA GLU A 79 9.07 18.77 -9.82
C GLU A 79 10.21 18.61 -10.82
N ARG A 80 10.04 19.15 -12.02
CA ARG A 80 11.11 19.14 -13.02
C ARG A 80 12.27 20.00 -12.52
N ASN A 81 13.46 19.46 -12.58
CA ASN A 81 14.67 20.20 -12.24
C ASN A 81 14.86 21.34 -13.25
N SER A 82 15.03 22.56 -12.75
CA SER A 82 15.49 23.68 -13.57
C SER A 82 16.87 23.36 -14.13
N GLN A 83 17.05 23.56 -15.44
CA GLN A 83 18.36 23.47 -16.09
C GLN A 83 19.26 24.64 -15.69
#